data_AF-A0A3E0PUU2-F1
#
_entry.id   AF-A0A3E0PUU2-F1
#
_cell.length_a   1.000
_cell.length_b   1.000
_cell.length_c   1.000
_cell.angle_alpha   90.00
_cell.angle_beta   90.00
_cell.angle_gamma   90.00
#
_symmetry.space_group_name_H-M   'P 1'
#
loop_
_entity.id
_entity.type
_entity.pdbx_description
1 polymer ?
#
loop_
_entity_poly.entity_id
_entity_poly.type
_entity_poly.pdbx_seq_one_letter_code
_entity_poly.pdbx_strand_id
1 'polypeptide(L)' 'MAMTRNAILDELHAARRKLLADYGGDTVAYLRDAQVRLEASGRPIAHRKQRTIQRTTAAMPGESASENQSSAPADQ' A
#
# COMPACT_ATOMS: atom_id res chain seq x y z
N MET A 1 -7.91 -11.09 28.35
CA MET A 1 -6.76 -11.04 27.41
C MET A 1 -6.62 -9.61 26.91
N ALA A 2 -5.55 -8.91 27.28
CA ALA A 2 -5.30 -7.58 26.73
C ALA A 2 -4.85 -7.74 25.28
N MET A 3 -5.65 -7.27 24.31
CA MET A 3 -5.18 -7.15 22.93
C MET A 3 -3.97 -6.21 22.93
N THR A 4 -2.82 -6.72 22.50
CA THR A 4 -1.60 -5.95 22.34
C THR A 4 -1.89 -4.81 21.35
N ARG A 5 -2.25 -3.62 21.87
CA ARG A 5 -2.48 -2.44 21.03
C ARG A 5 -1.15 -2.05 20.43
N ASN A 6 -1.10 -2.08 19.10
CA ASN A 6 0.05 -1.62 18.36
C ASN A 6 -0.06 -0.10 18.25
N ALA A 7 0.77 0.61 19.02
CA ALA A 7 0.77 2.07 19.08
C ALA A 7 0.95 2.72 17.69
N ILE A 8 1.77 2.11 16.82
CA ILE A 8 2.00 2.59 15.45
C ILE A 8 0.71 2.52 14.63
N LEU A 9 -0.08 1.45 14.79
CA LEU A 9 -1.37 1.33 14.09
C LEU A 9 -2.38 2.35 14.61
N ASP A 10 -2.40 2.59 15.91
CA ASP A 10 -3.31 3.57 16.51
C ASP A 10 -3.00 4.99 16.01
N GLU A 11 -1.71 5.35 15.93
CA GLU A 11 -1.24 6.61 15.35
C GLU A 11 -1.59 6.73 13.87
N LEU A 12 -1.37 5.67 13.08
CA LEU A 12 -1.71 5.64 11.67
C LEU A 12 -3.22 5.86 11.46
N HIS A 13 -4.05 5.19 12.26
CA HIS A 13 -5.50 5.37 12.20
C HIS A 13 -5.94 6.77 12.65
N ALA A 14 -5.28 7.35 13.65
CA ALA A 14 -5.54 8.72 14.08
C ALA A 14 -5.20 9.73 12.96
N ALA A 15 -4.03 9.58 12.32
CA ALA A 15 -3.62 10.40 11.19
C ALA A 15 -4.62 10.30 10.04
N ARG A 16 -5.06 9.08 9.69
CA ARG A 16 -6.06 8.86 8.63
C ARG A 16 -7.39 9.55 8.94
N ARG A 17 -7.88 9.45 10.18
CA ARG A 17 -9.13 10.12 10.59
C ARG A 17 -9.05 11.63 10.48
N LYS A 18 -7.93 12.22 10.93
CA LYS A 18 -7.69 13.66 10.78
C LYS A 18 -7.70 14.07 9.31
N LEU A 19 -6.98 13.32 8.48
CA LEU A 19 -6.93 13.57 7.04
C LEU A 19 -8.32 13.53 6.37
N LEU A 20 -9.14 12.56 6.75
CA LEU A 20 -10.51 12.48 6.22
C LEU A 20 -11.39 13.62 6.75
N ALA A 21 -11.22 14.03 8.00
CA ALA A 21 -11.99 15.16 8.57
C ALA A 21 -11.66 16.48 7.85
N ASP A 22 -10.38 16.74 7.57
CA ASP A 22 -9.91 17.96 6.90
C ASP A 22 -10.50 18.10 5.48
N TYR A 23 -10.82 16.97 4.83
CA TYR A 23 -11.38 16.93 3.47
C TYR A 23 -12.86 16.50 3.44
N GLY A 24 -13.56 16.49 4.59
CA GLY A 24 -14.98 16.12 4.64
C GLY A 24 -15.29 14.70 4.16
N GLY A 25 -14.31 13.79 4.23
CA GLY A 25 -14.39 12.43 3.71
C GLY A 25 -14.10 12.31 2.21
N ASP A 26 -13.86 13.41 1.49
CA ASP A 26 -13.51 13.40 0.08
C ASP A 26 -12.03 13.04 -0.12
N THR A 27 -11.79 11.73 -0.26
CA THR A 27 -10.46 11.20 -0.54
C THR A 27 -9.93 11.60 -1.92
N VAL A 28 -10.81 11.89 -2.88
CA VAL A 28 -10.40 12.31 -4.22
C VAL A 28 -9.84 13.73 -4.18
N ALA A 29 -10.51 14.63 -3.46
CA ALA A 29 -10.01 15.98 -3.23
C ALA A 29 -8.63 15.98 -2.55
N TYR A 30 -8.45 15.15 -1.52
CA TYR A 30 -7.16 14.98 -0.87
C TYR A 30 -6.07 14.50 -1.85
N LEU A 31 -6.35 13.47 -2.65
CA LEU A 31 -5.38 12.94 -3.60
C LEU A 31 -4.99 13.95 -4.68
N ARG A 32 -5.94 14.79 -5.12
CA ARG A 32 -5.65 15.87 -6.08
C ARG A 32 -4.74 16.94 -5.47
N ASP A 33 -5.02 17.39 -4.25
CA ASP A 33 -4.14 18.36 -3.57
C ASP A 33 -2.74 17.78 -3.33
N ALA A 34 -2.66 16.52 -2.89
CA ALA A 34 -1.40 15.82 -2.72
C ALA A 34 -0.61 15.73 -4.03
N GLN A 35 -1.28 15.51 -5.16
CA GLN A 35 -0.67 15.49 -6.48
C GLN A 35 -0.11 16.88 -6.86
N VAL A 36 -0.87 17.96 -6.66
CA VAL A 36 -0.40 19.33 -6.92
C VAL A 36 0.84 19.65 -6.10
N ARG A 37 0.84 19.29 -4.81
CA ARG A 37 1.99 19.49 -3.92
C ARG A 37 3.21 18.66 -4.36
N LEU A 38 2.98 17.45 -4.87
CA LEU A 38 4.06 16.61 -5.40
C LEU A 38 4.67 17.23 -6.65
N GLU A 39 3.86 17.71 -7.59
CA GLU A 39 4.32 18.39 -8.80
C GLU A 39 5.09 19.68 -8.46
N ALA A 40 4.60 20.46 -7.49
CA ALA A 40 5.27 21.67 -7.01
C ALA A 40 6.60 21.40 -6.28
N SER A 41 6.80 20.18 -5.75
CA SER A 41 8.02 19.84 -5.01
C SER A 41 9.26 19.69 -5.89
N GLY A 42 9.11 19.66 -7.22
CA GLY A 42 10.20 19.42 -8.17
C GLY A 42 10.83 18.04 -8.06
N ARG A 43 10.26 17.13 -7.25
CA ARG A 43 10.77 15.76 -7.11
C ARG A 43 10.45 14.96 -8.37
N PRO A 44 11.42 14.21 -8.92
CA PRO A 44 11.16 13.37 -10.08
C PRO A 44 10.15 12.27 -9.73
N ILE A 45 9.01 12.27 -10.42
CA ILE A 45 7.99 11.23 -10.31
C ILE A 45 8.42 10.06 -11.19
N ALA A 46 8.74 8.93 -10.55
CA ALA A 46 9.14 7.73 -11.27
C ALA A 46 7.95 7.10 -12.00
N HIS A 47 7.97 7.12 -13.33
CA HIS A 47 6.97 6.48 -14.18
C HIS A 47 7.29 4.99 -14.30
N ARG A 48 7.06 4.23 -13.24
CA ARG A 48 7.23 2.76 -13.26
C ARG A 48 5.97 2.11 -13.80
N LYS A 49 6.14 1.07 -14.63
CA LYS A 49 5.03 0.18 -15.01
C LYS A 49 4.42 -0.38 -13.72
N GLN A 50 3.17 -0.02 -13.44
CA GLN A 50 2.43 -0.59 -12.32
C GLN A 50 2.34 -2.10 -12.55
N ARG A 51 2.86 -2.88 -11.59
CA ARG A 51 2.70 -4.34 -11.64
C ARG A 51 1.21 -4.63 -11.47
N THR A 52 0.59 -5.15 -12.52
CA THR A 52 -0.69 -5.85 -12.41
C THR A 52 -0.42 -7.14 -11.65
N ILE A 53 -0.67 -7.12 -10.33
CA ILE A 53 -0.78 -8.36 -9.58
C ILE A 53 -2.06 -9.00 -10.11
N GLN A 54 -1.92 -10.03 -10.94
CA GLN A 54 -3.05 -10.92 -11.19
C GLN A 54 -3.46 -11.47 -9.83
N ARG A 55 -4.71 -11.21 -9.43
CA ARG A 55 -5.32 -11.96 -8.32
C ARG A 55 -5.35 -13.41 -8.79
N THR A 56 -4.31 -14.17 -8.49
CA THR A 56 -4.41 -15.62 -8.43
C THR A 56 -5.55 -15.86 -7.46
N THR A 57 -6.66 -16.39 -7.96
CA THR A 57 -7.80 -16.83 -7.16
C THR A 57 -7.24 -17.52 -5.93
N ALA A 58 -7.57 -17.00 -4.75
CA ALA A 58 -7.12 -17.54 -3.48
C ALA A 58 -7.25 -19.06 -3.55
N ALA A 59 -6.13 -19.76 -3.30
CA ALA A 59 -6.12 -21.20 -3.21
C ALA A 59 -7.28 -21.61 -2.30
N MET A 60 -8.20 -22.40 -2.86
CA MET A 60 -9.21 -23.09 -2.08
C MET A 60 -8.50 -23.77 -0.89
N PRO A 61 -9.09 -23.80 0.31
CA PRO A 61 -8.47 -24.43 1.46
C PRO A 61 -8.36 -25.93 1.17
N GLY A 62 -7.18 -26.41 0.78
CA GLY A 62 -7.00 -27.79 0.37
C GLY A 62 -5.61 -28.23 -0.07
N GLU A 63 -4.66 -27.32 -0.34
CA GLU A 63 -3.31 -27.75 -0.74
C GLU A 63 -2.22 -26.99 0.01
N SER A 64 -1.83 -27.59 1.13
CA SER A 64 -0.58 -27.32 1.83
C SER A 64 0.57 -28.00 1.10
N ALA A 65 1.53 -27.22 0.59
CA ALA A 65 2.95 -27.53 0.73
C ALA A 65 3.77 -26.28 0.36
N SER A 66 4.38 -25.72 1.40
CA SER A 66 5.47 -24.76 1.33
C SER A 66 6.65 -25.37 0.59
N GLU A 67 7.20 -24.65 -0.39
CA GLU A 67 8.65 -24.70 -0.65
C GLU A 67 9.14 -23.33 -1.11
N ASN A 68 9.79 -22.68 -0.16
CA ASN A 68 10.49 -21.44 -0.29
C ASN A 68 11.94 -21.80 -0.67
N GLN A 69 12.43 -21.43 -1.85
CA GLN A 69 13.66 -20.64 -2.03
C GLN A 69 14.17 -20.55 -3.49
N SER A 70 14.27 -19.28 -3.93
CA SER A 70 15.38 -18.65 -4.66
C SER A 70 15.61 -18.88 -6.17
N SER A 71 15.43 -17.75 -6.87
CA SER A 71 16.25 -17.17 -7.97
C SER A 71 16.33 -17.88 -9.33
N ALA A 72 15.81 -17.20 -10.36
CA ALA A 72 16.13 -17.44 -11.77
C ALA A 72 17.33 -16.57 -12.23
N PRO A 73 17.75 -16.65 -13.50
CA PRO A 73 18.78 -17.53 -14.07
C PRO A 73 20.06 -16.75 -14.46
N ALA A 74 21.15 -17.44 -14.78
CA ALA A 74 22.26 -16.86 -15.54
C ALA A 74 22.72 -17.87 -16.60
N ASP A 75 22.39 -17.56 -17.86
CA ASP A 75 22.99 -18.12 -19.08
C ASP A 75 24.33 -17.41 -19.32
N GLN A 76 25.42 -18.18 -19.42
CA GLN A 76 26.53 -18.01 -20.38
C GLN A 76 27.19 -19.36 -20.62
#